data_AF-A0A7S6S619-F1
#
_entry.id   AF-A0A7S6S619-F1
#
_cell.length_a   1.000
_cell.length_b   1.000
_cell.length_c   1.000
_cell.angle_alpha   90.00
_cell.angle_beta   90.00
_cell.angle_gamma   90.00
#
_symmetry.space_group_name_H-M   'P 1'
#
loop_
_entity.id
_entity.type
_entity.pdbx_description
1 polymer ?
#
loop_
_entity_poly.entity_id
_entity_poly.type
_entity_poly.pdbx_seq_one_letter_code
_entity_poly.pdbx_strand_id
1 'polypeptide(L)'
;MQKISEKLQSAIRCQQSGQFSEAEVIYLEILTAIPDQPDTLHLLAIIYAQTKRYLLANDYFRKAIAQAPARADFIGNYANALWEQGLIEETIGHCERSLAINANQAEVLNILGNAYLAQHCHEKAAECFRQSLQLRPQYPHALNNLGNALQKMNKNAEAIQCYQRALELQSDYPEACNNLGQALKALGKIDEARDQFRKALQLTPGFNQARHNLAEVDSCWLEPLEGKKFYLRRYQAQDAAYLCHCHQNNDFMALYNQYIPRHQPVDELTAKLRQTQALHPCQTKSVDWIIIWKNTGQPVGIANLVDINLSHRRAEFLIGLPDSEDRTRGIALEATLLVLDFVFNRVKLNKLTANVYAGNCFSQQNTLALGFTQESFLRQHLVGPHGNFLDVYGNGMIMHDFRSNTRISKLSSRLLGRDITTA
;
A
#
# COMPACT_ATOMS: atom_id res chain seq x y z
N MET A 1 -33.31 -40.23 24.91
CA MET A 1 -32.79 -38.85 25.09
C MET A 1 -31.34 -38.82 25.58
N GLN A 2 -30.97 -39.55 26.65
CA GLN A 2 -29.60 -39.53 27.20
C GLN A 2 -28.50 -39.90 26.18
N LYS A 3 -28.69 -40.98 25.41
CA LYS A 3 -27.76 -41.42 24.34
C LYS A 3 -27.57 -40.40 23.21
N ILE A 4 -28.56 -39.54 22.93
CA ILE A 4 -28.50 -38.51 21.88
C ILE A 4 -27.76 -37.27 22.39
N SER A 5 -27.98 -36.91 23.66
CA SER A 5 -27.23 -35.84 24.33
C SER A 5 -25.72 -36.16 24.40
N GLU A 6 -25.37 -37.42 24.71
CA GLU A 6 -23.97 -37.89 24.69
C GLU A 6 -23.34 -37.83 23.30
N LYS A 7 -24.08 -38.24 22.25
CA LYS A 7 -23.63 -38.11 20.86
C LYS A 7 -23.41 -36.65 20.46
N LEU A 8 -24.33 -35.76 20.82
CA LEU A 8 -24.22 -34.33 20.52
C LEU A 8 -22.98 -33.72 21.19
N GLN A 9 -22.73 -34.03 22.46
CA GLN A 9 -21.52 -33.58 23.16
C GLN A 9 -20.25 -34.14 22.52
N SER A 10 -20.27 -35.38 22.04
CA SER A 10 -19.15 -35.96 21.31
C SER A 10 -18.87 -35.21 20.01
N ALA A 11 -19.91 -34.91 19.22
CA ALA A 11 -19.77 -34.15 17.98
C ALA A 11 -19.21 -32.75 18.22
N ILE A 12 -19.68 -32.06 19.27
CA ILE A 12 -19.16 -30.74 19.65
C ILE A 12 -17.67 -30.82 20.01
N ARG A 13 -17.23 -31.86 20.73
CA ARG A 13 -15.80 -32.05 21.02
C ARG A 13 -14.98 -32.28 19.75
N CYS A 14 -15.45 -33.14 18.84
CA CYS A 14 -14.81 -33.34 17.54
C CYS A 14 -14.68 -32.01 16.78
N GLN A 15 -15.74 -31.21 16.74
CA GLN A 15 -15.73 -29.89 16.10
C GLN A 15 -14.74 -28.92 16.76
N GLN A 16 -14.69 -28.86 18.10
CA GLN A 16 -13.73 -28.03 18.83
C GLN A 16 -12.28 -28.46 18.59
N SER A 17 -12.05 -29.76 18.34
CA SER A 17 -10.73 -30.30 17.97
C SER A 17 -10.38 -30.18 16.48
N GLY A 18 -11.25 -29.59 15.66
CA GLY A 18 -11.06 -29.44 14.21
C GLY A 18 -11.35 -30.69 13.37
N GLN A 19 -11.87 -31.76 13.99
CA GLN A 19 -12.27 -33.00 13.32
C GLN A 19 -13.65 -32.86 12.66
N PHE A 20 -13.74 -31.98 11.65
CA PHE A 20 -15.03 -31.60 11.04
C PHE A 20 -15.74 -32.76 10.34
N SER A 21 -15.01 -33.66 9.68
CA SER A 21 -15.61 -34.82 9.01
C SER A 21 -16.26 -35.79 9.99
N GLU A 22 -15.62 -36.04 11.14
CA GLU A 22 -16.16 -36.93 12.18
C GLU A 22 -17.38 -36.29 12.86
N ALA A 23 -17.31 -34.99 13.17
CA ALA A 23 -18.43 -34.25 13.72
C ALA A 23 -19.63 -34.23 12.77
N GLU A 24 -19.40 -34.05 11.46
CA GLU A 24 -20.44 -34.09 10.42
C GLU A 24 -21.16 -35.44 10.39
N VAL A 25 -20.43 -36.56 10.41
CA VAL A 25 -21.04 -37.90 10.44
C VAL A 25 -21.95 -38.06 11.65
N ILE A 26 -21.49 -37.64 12.84
CA ILE A 26 -22.28 -37.75 14.07
C ILE A 26 -23.52 -36.85 14.02
N TYR A 27 -23.41 -35.63 13.50
CA TYR A 27 -24.57 -34.74 13.34
C TYR A 27 -25.60 -35.30 12.34
N LEU A 28 -25.16 -35.88 11.22
CA LEU A 28 -26.06 -36.54 10.26
C LEU A 28 -26.75 -37.76 10.89
N GLU A 29 -26.06 -38.56 11.70
CA GLU A 29 -26.68 -39.63 12.47
C GLU A 29 -27.75 -39.12 13.44
N ILE A 30 -27.50 -37.98 14.10
CA ILE A 30 -28.51 -37.36 14.98
C ILE A 30 -29.73 -36.91 14.17
N LEU A 31 -29.53 -36.31 12.99
CA LEU A 31 -30.62 -35.85 12.12
C LEU A 31 -31.42 -36.99 11.49
N THR A 32 -30.82 -38.16 11.28
CA THR A 32 -31.59 -39.36 10.85
C THR A 32 -32.49 -39.89 11.96
N ALA A 33 -32.07 -39.79 13.22
CA ALA A 33 -32.87 -40.21 14.37
C ALA A 33 -33.92 -39.16 14.80
N ILE A 34 -33.58 -37.87 14.70
CA ILE A 34 -34.46 -36.74 14.99
C ILE A 34 -34.36 -35.75 13.83
N PRO A 35 -35.22 -35.89 12.82
CA PRO A 35 -35.31 -34.93 11.74
C PRO A 35 -35.58 -33.53 12.29
N ASP A 36 -34.98 -32.52 11.66
CA ASP A 36 -35.18 -31.10 11.96
C ASP A 36 -34.83 -30.64 13.39
N GLN A 37 -33.96 -31.38 14.10
CA GLN A 37 -33.46 -30.95 15.41
C GLN A 37 -32.66 -29.63 15.26
N PRO A 38 -33.10 -28.52 15.89
CA PRO A 38 -32.64 -27.18 15.56
C PRO A 38 -31.14 -26.93 15.87
N ASP A 39 -30.64 -27.38 17.01
CA ASP A 39 -29.24 -27.18 17.41
C ASP A 39 -28.27 -27.98 16.52
N THR A 40 -28.66 -29.17 16.08
CA THR A 40 -27.86 -30.05 15.21
C THR A 40 -27.81 -29.50 13.80
N LEU A 41 -28.96 -29.04 13.27
CA LEU A 41 -28.99 -28.30 12.00
C LEU A 41 -28.08 -27.07 12.05
N HIS A 42 -28.15 -26.32 13.15
CA HIS A 42 -27.34 -25.12 13.35
C HIS A 42 -25.83 -25.42 13.43
N LEU A 43 -25.42 -26.38 14.25
CA LEU A 43 -24.02 -26.75 14.43
C LEU A 43 -23.42 -27.34 13.14
N LEU A 44 -24.20 -28.14 12.41
CA LEU A 44 -23.81 -28.67 11.11
C LEU A 44 -23.65 -27.55 10.07
N ALA A 45 -24.53 -26.54 10.08
CA ALA A 45 -24.41 -25.36 9.23
C ALA A 45 -23.11 -24.57 9.51
N ILE A 46 -22.70 -24.45 10.78
CA ILE A 46 -21.42 -23.82 11.16
C ILE A 46 -20.24 -24.60 10.57
N ILE A 47 -20.25 -25.94 10.65
CA ILE A 47 -19.21 -26.78 10.02
C ILE A 47 -19.18 -26.54 8.51
N TYR A 48 -20.34 -26.47 7.85
CA TYR A 48 -20.39 -26.19 6.42
C TYR A 48 -19.84 -24.81 6.08
N ALA A 49 -20.10 -23.78 6.89
CA ALA A 49 -19.50 -22.46 6.71
C ALA A 49 -17.98 -22.49 6.88
N GLN A 50 -17.48 -23.11 7.97
CA GLN A 50 -16.05 -23.26 8.25
C GLN A 50 -15.29 -24.02 7.16
N THR A 51 -15.95 -25.01 6.54
CA THR A 51 -15.40 -25.79 5.42
C THR A 51 -15.72 -25.17 4.04
N LYS A 52 -16.24 -23.94 4.00
CA LYS A 52 -16.60 -23.17 2.80
C LYS A 52 -17.60 -23.85 1.87
N ARG A 53 -18.40 -24.78 2.40
CA ARG A 53 -19.53 -25.44 1.72
C ARG A 53 -20.78 -24.57 1.87
N TYR A 54 -20.72 -23.35 1.33
CA TYR A 54 -21.70 -22.29 1.62
C TYR A 54 -23.13 -22.62 1.18
N LEU A 55 -23.32 -23.35 0.08
CA LEU A 55 -24.67 -23.76 -0.34
C LEU A 55 -25.35 -24.63 0.72
N LEU A 56 -24.62 -25.61 1.27
CA LEU A 56 -25.12 -26.43 2.36
C LEU A 56 -25.28 -25.61 3.65
N ALA A 57 -24.29 -24.77 3.98
CA ALA A 57 -24.37 -23.91 5.15
C ALA A 57 -25.67 -23.08 5.14
N ASN A 58 -25.96 -22.40 4.02
CA ASN A 58 -27.12 -21.54 3.87
C ASN A 58 -28.44 -22.33 4.00
N ASP A 59 -28.53 -23.53 3.41
CA ASP A 59 -29.72 -24.39 3.53
C ASP A 59 -29.95 -24.81 5.00
N TYR A 60 -28.92 -25.31 5.67
CA TYR A 60 -29.02 -25.79 7.05
C TYR A 60 -29.26 -24.65 8.06
N PHE A 61 -28.68 -23.46 7.85
CA PHE A 61 -29.01 -22.28 8.66
C PHE A 61 -30.47 -21.87 8.50
N ARG A 62 -31.00 -21.85 7.27
CA ARG A 62 -32.42 -21.52 7.02
C ARG A 62 -33.34 -22.54 7.69
N LYS A 63 -33.03 -23.83 7.61
CA LYS A 63 -33.77 -24.89 8.31
C LYS A 63 -33.72 -24.70 9.82
N ALA A 64 -32.55 -24.47 10.41
CA ALA A 64 -32.40 -24.26 11.84
C ALA A 64 -33.21 -23.04 12.34
N ILE A 65 -33.14 -21.92 11.61
CA ILE A 65 -33.88 -20.69 11.92
C ILE A 65 -35.40 -20.87 11.75
N ALA A 66 -35.84 -21.66 10.77
CA ALA A 66 -37.26 -21.97 10.58
C ALA A 66 -37.84 -22.75 11.76
N GLN A 67 -37.06 -23.68 12.34
CA GLN A 67 -37.47 -24.47 13.50
C GLN A 67 -37.39 -23.69 14.82
N ALA A 68 -36.48 -22.72 14.93
CA ALA A 68 -36.29 -21.93 16.14
C ALA A 68 -36.12 -20.43 15.82
N PRO A 69 -37.17 -19.72 15.38
CA PRO A 69 -37.07 -18.34 14.87
C PRO A 69 -36.72 -17.30 15.94
N ALA A 70 -36.88 -17.63 17.23
CA ALA A 70 -36.53 -16.78 18.38
C ALA A 70 -35.09 -16.98 18.87
N ARG A 71 -34.29 -17.86 18.23
CA ARG A 71 -32.88 -18.08 18.56
C ARG A 71 -32.02 -17.03 17.87
N ALA A 72 -31.72 -15.96 18.60
CA ALA A 72 -30.91 -14.85 18.09
C ALA A 72 -29.49 -15.30 17.68
N ASP A 73 -28.91 -16.24 18.41
CA ASP A 73 -27.61 -16.85 18.16
C ASP A 73 -27.56 -17.57 16.80
N PHE A 74 -28.62 -18.29 16.42
CA PHE A 74 -28.69 -18.95 15.11
C PHE A 74 -28.65 -17.95 13.96
N ILE A 75 -29.40 -16.86 14.10
CA ILE A 75 -29.50 -15.80 13.10
C ILE A 75 -28.18 -15.01 13.02
N GLY A 76 -27.55 -14.73 14.17
CA GLY A 76 -26.27 -14.03 14.25
C GLY A 76 -25.14 -14.85 13.62
N ASN A 77 -25.09 -16.14 13.89
CA ASN A 77 -24.11 -17.05 13.28
C ASN A 77 -24.34 -17.21 11.77
N TYR A 78 -25.59 -17.21 11.31
CA TYR A 78 -25.88 -17.18 9.87
C TYR A 78 -25.43 -15.87 9.23
N ALA A 79 -25.63 -14.73 9.89
CA ALA A 79 -25.13 -13.44 9.43
C ALA A 79 -23.59 -13.44 9.30
N ASN A 80 -22.86 -14.08 10.22
CA ASN A 80 -21.42 -14.28 10.07
C ASN A 80 -21.06 -15.09 8.80
N ALA A 81 -21.78 -16.19 8.54
CA ALA A 81 -21.54 -16.99 7.36
C ALA A 81 -21.86 -16.24 6.05
N LEU A 82 -22.86 -15.36 6.04
CA LEU A 82 -23.19 -14.49 4.91
C LEU A 82 -22.12 -13.40 4.70
N TRP A 83 -21.57 -12.86 5.79
CA TRP A 83 -20.46 -11.91 5.74
C TRP A 83 -19.22 -12.54 5.10
N GLU A 84 -18.87 -13.76 5.49
CA GLU A 84 -17.76 -14.52 4.88
C GLU A 84 -17.96 -14.82 3.39
N GLN A 85 -19.21 -14.81 2.91
CA GLN A 85 -19.57 -14.94 1.50
C GLN A 85 -19.58 -13.61 0.74
N GLY A 86 -19.45 -12.46 1.43
CA GLY A 86 -19.55 -11.13 0.84
C GLY A 86 -20.98 -10.69 0.54
N LEU A 87 -22.00 -11.37 1.08
CA LEU A 87 -23.42 -11.05 0.90
C LEU A 87 -23.85 -9.96 1.89
N ILE A 88 -23.52 -8.71 1.56
CA ILE A 88 -23.56 -7.59 2.51
C ILE A 88 -24.98 -7.21 2.93
N GLU A 89 -25.93 -7.16 1.99
CA GLU A 89 -27.31 -6.77 2.29
C GLU A 89 -28.00 -7.82 3.17
N GLU A 90 -27.83 -9.10 2.85
CA GLU A 90 -28.36 -10.19 3.66
C GLU A 90 -27.70 -10.23 5.05
N THR A 91 -26.38 -9.97 5.13
CA THR A 91 -25.67 -9.86 6.42
C THR A 91 -26.31 -8.81 7.32
N ILE A 92 -26.59 -7.62 6.80
CA ILE A 92 -27.20 -6.53 7.57
C ILE A 92 -28.59 -6.94 8.04
N GLY A 93 -29.44 -7.43 7.13
CA GLY A 93 -30.82 -7.82 7.48
C GLY A 93 -30.86 -8.92 8.55
N HIS A 94 -29.96 -9.90 8.48
CA HIS A 94 -29.85 -10.95 9.49
C HIS A 94 -29.26 -10.44 10.82
N CYS A 95 -28.27 -9.55 10.79
CA CYS A 95 -27.75 -8.92 12.01
C CYS A 95 -28.83 -8.10 12.73
N GLU A 96 -29.53 -7.22 12.01
CA GLU A 96 -30.61 -6.39 12.57
C GLU A 96 -31.73 -7.25 13.17
N ARG A 97 -32.12 -8.32 12.47
CA ARG A 97 -33.11 -9.28 12.99
C ARG A 97 -32.62 -10.00 14.25
N SER A 98 -31.35 -10.42 14.30
CA SER A 98 -30.77 -11.06 15.49
C SER A 98 -30.74 -10.10 16.67
N LEU A 99 -30.32 -8.86 16.46
CA LEU A 99 -30.22 -7.82 17.49
C LEU A 99 -31.59 -7.34 17.98
N ALA A 100 -32.63 -7.38 17.13
CA ALA A 100 -34.01 -7.11 17.54
C ALA A 100 -34.55 -8.15 18.54
N ILE A 101 -34.07 -9.40 18.47
CA ILE A 101 -34.43 -10.47 19.40
C ILE A 101 -33.56 -10.40 20.66
N ASN A 102 -32.26 -10.20 20.50
CA ASN A 102 -31.31 -10.04 21.60
C ASN A 102 -30.25 -8.99 21.26
N ALA A 103 -30.37 -7.81 21.88
CA ALA A 103 -29.44 -6.70 21.64
C ALA A 103 -28.03 -6.92 22.21
N ASN A 104 -27.85 -7.86 23.14
CA ASN A 104 -26.60 -8.06 23.88
C ASN A 104 -25.67 -9.06 23.17
N GLN A 105 -25.38 -8.84 21.89
CA GLN A 105 -24.51 -9.71 21.08
C GLN A 105 -23.34 -8.93 20.47
N ALA A 106 -22.21 -8.89 21.19
CA ALA A 106 -21.04 -8.12 20.80
C ALA A 106 -20.46 -8.55 19.44
N GLU A 107 -20.46 -9.85 19.16
CA GLU A 107 -19.97 -10.42 17.90
C GLU A 107 -20.85 -9.99 16.71
N VAL A 108 -22.18 -10.02 16.88
CA VAL A 108 -23.14 -9.61 15.83
C VAL A 108 -23.05 -8.11 15.56
N LEU A 109 -22.90 -7.28 16.60
CA LEU A 109 -22.65 -5.84 16.43
C LEU A 109 -21.35 -5.56 15.67
N ASN A 110 -20.29 -6.34 15.93
CA ASN A 110 -19.05 -6.22 15.17
C ASN A 110 -19.22 -6.63 13.69
N ILE A 111 -20.01 -7.68 13.40
CA ILE A 111 -20.31 -8.08 12.02
C ILE A 111 -21.15 -7.01 11.30
N LEU A 112 -22.18 -6.48 11.96
CA LEU A 112 -23.01 -5.39 11.44
C LEU A 112 -22.16 -4.15 11.15
N GLY A 113 -21.25 -3.80 12.06
CA GLY A 113 -20.30 -2.71 11.85
C GLY A 113 -19.41 -2.92 10.62
N ASN A 114 -18.90 -4.14 10.41
CA ASN A 114 -18.11 -4.48 9.22
C ASN A 114 -18.94 -4.37 7.94
N ALA A 115 -20.19 -4.81 7.96
CA ALA A 115 -21.09 -4.70 6.82
C ALA A 115 -21.39 -3.23 6.46
N TYR A 116 -21.65 -2.37 7.46
CA TYR A 116 -21.80 -0.93 7.22
C TYR A 116 -20.51 -0.26 6.75
N LEU A 117 -19.33 -0.69 7.21
CA LEU A 117 -18.05 -0.20 6.69
C LEU A 117 -17.91 -0.48 5.18
N ALA A 118 -18.29 -1.68 4.77
CA ALA A 118 -18.23 -2.08 3.36
C ALA A 118 -19.25 -1.33 2.49
N GLN A 119 -20.37 -0.87 3.07
CA GLN A 119 -21.31 0.07 2.41
C GLN A 119 -20.89 1.55 2.52
N HIS A 120 -19.69 1.85 3.00
CA HIS A 120 -19.22 3.22 3.23
C HIS A 120 -20.05 4.03 4.24
N CYS A 121 -20.89 3.38 5.05
CA CYS A 121 -21.68 3.98 6.13
C CYS A 121 -20.84 4.07 7.42
N HIS A 122 -19.81 4.91 7.41
CA HIS A 122 -18.76 4.93 8.44
C HIS A 122 -19.27 5.29 9.85
N GLU A 123 -20.22 6.21 9.96
CA GLU A 123 -20.82 6.60 11.25
C GLU A 123 -21.62 5.45 11.86
N LYS A 124 -22.46 4.78 11.07
CA LYS A 124 -23.24 3.61 11.52
C LYS A 124 -22.31 2.47 11.96
N ALA A 125 -21.25 2.24 11.20
CA ALA A 125 -20.25 1.24 11.56
C ALA A 125 -19.57 1.55 12.90
N ALA A 126 -19.09 2.79 13.07
CA ALA A 126 -18.46 3.22 14.31
C ALA A 126 -19.40 3.06 15.51
N GLU A 127 -20.68 3.36 15.36
CA GLU A 127 -21.68 3.16 16.41
C GLU A 127 -21.84 1.68 16.78
N CYS A 128 -21.95 0.80 15.78
CA CYS A 128 -22.02 -0.65 16.03
C CYS A 128 -20.78 -1.17 16.79
N PHE A 129 -19.57 -0.73 16.41
CA PHE A 129 -18.35 -1.12 17.13
C PHE A 129 -18.29 -0.56 18.55
N ARG A 130 -18.76 0.68 18.79
CA ARG A 130 -18.84 1.23 20.15
C ARG A 130 -19.80 0.43 21.02
N GLN A 131 -20.97 0.07 20.49
CA GLN A 131 -21.93 -0.79 21.21
C GLN A 131 -21.34 -2.18 21.49
N SER A 132 -20.64 -2.77 20.50
CA SER A 132 -19.90 -4.03 20.69
C SER A 132 -18.89 -3.93 21.84
N LEU A 133 -18.15 -2.82 21.91
CA LEU A 133 -17.16 -2.55 22.96
C LEU A 133 -17.77 -2.20 24.33
N GLN A 134 -18.98 -1.66 24.37
CA GLN A 134 -19.72 -1.50 25.63
C GLN A 134 -20.08 -2.86 26.24
N LEU A 135 -20.50 -3.81 25.40
CA LEU A 135 -20.80 -5.17 25.84
C LEU A 135 -19.53 -5.98 26.16
N ARG A 136 -18.47 -5.80 25.36
CA ARG A 136 -17.19 -6.50 25.51
C ARG A 136 -16.01 -5.54 25.37
N PRO A 137 -15.58 -4.87 26.45
CA PRO A 137 -14.50 -3.88 26.39
C PRO A 137 -13.13 -4.45 25.98
N GLN A 138 -12.90 -5.75 26.21
CA GLN A 138 -11.67 -6.46 25.84
C GLN A 138 -11.88 -7.20 24.51
N TYR A 139 -12.13 -6.45 23.44
CA TYR A 139 -12.36 -7.02 22.11
C TYR A 139 -11.44 -6.37 21.05
N PRO A 140 -10.23 -6.94 20.83
CA PRO A 140 -9.22 -6.36 19.93
C PRO A 140 -9.72 -6.13 18.50
N HIS A 141 -10.52 -7.06 17.95
CA HIS A 141 -11.08 -6.94 16.61
C HIS A 141 -12.04 -5.75 16.49
N ALA A 142 -12.95 -5.56 17.45
CA ALA A 142 -13.87 -4.42 17.45
C ALA A 142 -13.13 -3.08 17.65
N LEU A 143 -12.07 -3.04 18.46
CA LEU A 143 -11.20 -1.85 18.58
C LEU A 143 -10.50 -1.51 17.26
N ASN A 144 -9.90 -2.50 16.60
CA ASN A 144 -9.28 -2.29 15.29
C ASN A 144 -10.31 -1.81 14.25
N ASN A 145 -11.51 -2.41 14.24
CA ASN A 145 -12.55 -2.04 13.28
C ASN A 145 -13.15 -0.64 13.56
N LEU A 146 -13.30 -0.26 14.84
CA LEU A 146 -13.63 1.11 15.22
C LEU A 146 -12.56 2.10 14.74
N GLY A 147 -11.29 1.76 14.93
CA GLY A 147 -10.17 2.53 14.40
C GLY A 147 -10.25 2.73 12.89
N ASN A 148 -10.59 1.67 12.14
CA ASN A 148 -10.76 1.73 10.69
C ASN A 148 -11.89 2.70 10.30
N ALA A 149 -13.05 2.62 10.96
CA ALA A 149 -14.16 3.53 10.73
C ALA A 149 -13.78 4.99 11.01
N LEU A 150 -13.10 5.24 12.14
CA LEU A 150 -12.60 6.57 12.50
C LEU A 150 -11.61 7.12 11.48
N GLN A 151 -10.70 6.29 10.98
CA GLN A 151 -9.76 6.69 9.94
C GLN A 151 -10.47 7.05 8.62
N LYS A 152 -11.51 6.30 8.22
CA LYS A 152 -12.33 6.65 7.03
C LYS A 152 -13.06 7.98 7.19
N MET A 153 -13.36 8.38 8.43
CA MET A 153 -13.90 9.70 8.79
C MET A 153 -12.81 10.76 9.03
N ASN A 154 -11.54 10.49 8.67
CA ASN A 154 -10.37 11.35 8.94
C ASN A 154 -10.10 11.67 10.43
N LYS A 155 -10.69 10.92 11.36
CA LYS A 155 -10.48 11.05 12.81
C LYS A 155 -9.25 10.26 13.26
N ASN A 156 -8.09 10.60 12.70
CA ASN A 156 -6.85 9.82 12.86
C ASN A 156 -6.36 9.74 14.31
N ALA A 157 -6.54 10.79 15.11
CA ALA A 157 -6.13 10.80 16.52
C ALA A 157 -6.94 9.79 17.36
N GLU A 158 -8.26 9.74 17.18
CA GLU A 158 -9.14 8.76 17.84
C GLU A 158 -8.85 7.33 17.34
N ALA A 159 -8.57 7.17 16.04
CA ALA A 159 -8.22 5.88 15.46
C ALA A 159 -6.93 5.30 16.08
N ILE A 160 -5.90 6.15 16.28
CA ILE A 160 -4.64 5.75 16.95
C ILE A 160 -4.91 5.16 18.33
N GLN A 161 -5.76 5.80 19.14
CA GLN A 161 -6.10 5.29 20.48
C GLN A 161 -6.75 3.90 20.40
N CYS A 162 -7.63 3.69 19.42
CA CYS A 162 -8.29 2.40 19.21
C CYS A 162 -7.28 1.30 18.82
N TYR A 163 -6.37 1.58 17.88
CA TYR A 163 -5.36 0.61 17.46
C TYR A 163 -4.34 0.31 18.58
N GLN A 164 -3.91 1.33 19.32
CA GLN A 164 -3.03 1.15 20.48
C GLN A 164 -3.69 0.25 21.52
N ARG A 165 -4.97 0.49 21.85
CA ARG A 165 -5.72 -0.36 22.77
C ARG A 165 -5.90 -1.77 22.25
N ALA A 166 -6.11 -1.96 20.95
CA ALA A 166 -6.15 -3.29 20.34
C ALA A 166 -4.81 -4.03 20.52
N LEU A 167 -3.68 -3.32 20.33
CA LEU A 167 -2.33 -3.87 20.47
C LEU A 167 -1.90 -4.11 21.93
N GLU A 168 -2.46 -3.36 22.88
CA GLU A 168 -2.31 -3.65 24.33
C GLU A 168 -2.96 -4.98 24.71
N LEU A 169 -4.12 -5.28 24.13
CA LEU A 169 -4.85 -6.53 24.38
C LEU A 169 -4.31 -7.71 23.56
N GLN A 170 -3.81 -7.44 22.35
CA GLN A 170 -3.27 -8.44 21.43
C GLN A 170 -2.03 -7.88 20.72
N SER A 171 -0.85 -8.18 21.27
CA SER A 171 0.41 -7.61 20.77
C SER A 171 0.87 -8.14 19.42
N ASP A 172 0.36 -9.31 19.02
CA ASP A 172 0.65 -10.05 17.78
C ASP A 172 -0.43 -9.81 16.69
N TYR A 173 -0.93 -8.58 16.59
CA TYR A 173 -1.96 -8.20 15.62
C TYR A 173 -1.36 -7.35 14.47
N PRO A 174 -0.92 -7.98 13.35
CA PRO A 174 -0.23 -7.29 12.27
C PRO A 174 -1.09 -6.24 11.57
N GLU A 175 -2.39 -6.49 11.36
CA GLU A 175 -3.33 -5.55 10.77
C GLU A 175 -3.44 -4.27 11.61
N ALA A 176 -3.55 -4.40 12.94
CA ALA A 176 -3.60 -3.25 13.85
C ALA A 176 -2.29 -2.45 13.83
N CYS A 177 -1.13 -3.11 13.73
CA CYS A 177 0.17 -2.42 13.55
C CYS A 177 0.18 -1.61 12.24
N ASN A 178 -0.22 -2.22 11.12
CA ASN A 178 -0.29 -1.51 9.84
C ASN A 178 -1.28 -0.33 9.88
N ASN A 179 -2.45 -0.51 10.48
CA ASN A 179 -3.47 0.53 10.54
C ASN A 179 -3.05 1.70 11.45
N LEU A 180 -2.39 1.39 12.58
CA LEU A 180 -1.75 2.39 13.43
C LEU A 180 -0.69 3.18 12.66
N GLY A 181 0.19 2.49 11.93
CA GLY A 181 1.20 3.14 11.09
C GLY A 181 0.59 4.09 10.05
N GLN A 182 -0.50 3.70 9.40
CA GLN A 182 -1.20 4.56 8.45
C GLN A 182 -1.81 5.81 9.12
N ALA A 183 -2.40 5.67 10.30
CA ALA A 183 -2.97 6.80 11.03
C ALA A 183 -1.87 7.76 11.53
N LEU A 184 -0.74 7.24 12.00
CA LEU A 184 0.44 8.02 12.37
C LEU A 184 1.02 8.78 11.16
N LYS A 185 1.14 8.11 10.01
CA LYS A 185 1.56 8.73 8.74
C LYS A 185 0.65 9.91 8.36
N ALA A 186 -0.67 9.74 8.49
CA ALA A 186 -1.65 10.80 8.20
C ALA A 186 -1.53 12.02 9.14
N LEU A 187 -1.00 11.84 10.36
CA LEU A 187 -0.68 12.93 11.29
C LEU A 187 0.76 13.45 11.15
N GLY A 188 1.53 12.98 10.17
CA GLY A 188 2.93 13.38 9.97
C GLY A 188 3.94 12.79 10.97
N LYS A 189 3.53 11.82 11.78
CA LYS A 189 4.41 11.10 12.72
C LYS A 189 5.14 9.97 11.99
N ILE A 190 6.06 10.35 11.09
CA ILE A 190 6.66 9.45 10.11
C ILE A 190 7.54 8.36 10.73
N ASP A 191 8.36 8.71 11.73
CA ASP A 191 9.23 7.73 12.39
C ASP A 191 8.40 6.69 13.16
N GLU A 192 7.39 7.13 13.92
CA GLU A 192 6.46 6.24 14.63
C GLU A 192 5.72 5.32 13.64
N ALA A 193 5.28 5.87 12.50
CA ALA A 193 4.61 5.09 11.45
C ALA A 193 5.53 3.98 10.88
N ARG A 194 6.79 4.33 10.58
CA ARG A 194 7.80 3.40 10.07
C ARG A 194 8.02 2.23 11.01
N ASP A 195 8.11 2.48 12.31
CA ASP A 195 8.30 1.43 13.32
C ASP A 195 7.11 0.46 13.38
N GLN A 196 5.88 0.97 13.26
CA GLN A 196 4.69 0.12 13.22
C GLN A 196 4.61 -0.73 11.95
N PHE A 197 4.98 -0.19 10.78
CA PHE A 197 5.04 -1.00 9.56
C PHE A 197 6.11 -2.09 9.65
N ARG A 198 7.28 -1.80 10.24
CA ARG A 198 8.31 -2.80 10.51
C ARG A 198 7.80 -3.90 11.45
N LYS A 199 7.10 -3.53 12.52
CA LYS A 199 6.49 -4.50 13.45
C LYS A 199 5.46 -5.40 12.73
N ALA A 200 4.61 -4.83 11.88
CA ALA A 200 3.65 -5.61 11.08
C ALA A 200 4.35 -6.63 10.17
N LEU A 201 5.50 -6.28 9.58
CA LEU A 201 6.30 -7.18 8.73
C LEU A 201 7.10 -8.22 9.53
N GLN A 202 7.48 -7.91 10.77
CA GLN A 202 8.09 -8.90 11.67
C GLN A 202 7.10 -9.99 12.04
N LEU A 203 5.85 -9.62 12.32
CA LEU A 203 4.76 -10.56 12.61
C LEU A 203 4.35 -11.35 11.37
N THR A 204 4.21 -10.67 10.23
CA THR A 204 3.81 -11.29 8.96
C THR A 204 4.72 -10.81 7.82
N PRO A 205 5.81 -11.52 7.51
CA PRO A 205 6.75 -11.13 6.43
C PRO A 205 6.11 -10.99 5.05
N GLY A 206 5.00 -11.70 4.80
CA GLY A 206 4.21 -11.64 3.56
C GLY A 206 3.23 -10.48 3.47
N PHE A 207 3.18 -9.56 4.44
CA PHE A 207 2.16 -8.51 4.49
C PHE A 207 2.43 -7.38 3.47
N ASN A 208 1.93 -7.58 2.25
CA ASN A 208 2.16 -6.68 1.11
C ASN A 208 1.82 -5.21 1.39
N GLN A 209 0.70 -4.94 2.05
CA GLN A 209 0.26 -3.58 2.37
C GLN A 209 1.23 -2.89 3.34
N ALA A 210 1.68 -3.57 4.40
CA ALA A 210 2.66 -3.02 5.33
C ALA A 210 4.01 -2.74 4.65
N ARG A 211 4.45 -3.61 3.72
CA ARG A 211 5.66 -3.40 2.93
C ARG A 211 5.57 -2.18 2.01
N HIS A 212 4.43 -2.03 1.34
CA HIS A 212 4.15 -0.85 0.52
C HIS A 212 4.17 0.42 1.36
N ASN A 213 3.46 0.42 2.48
CA ASN A 213 3.42 1.55 3.41
C ASN A 213 4.79 1.89 4.01
N LEU A 214 5.61 0.88 4.34
CA LEU A 214 6.97 1.08 4.81
C LEU A 214 7.82 1.78 3.74
N ALA A 215 7.73 1.36 2.48
CA ALA A 215 8.47 1.96 1.39
C ALA A 215 8.14 3.45 1.19
N GLU A 216 6.92 3.90 1.50
CA GLU A 216 6.55 5.33 1.46
C GLU A 216 7.24 6.17 2.53
N VAL A 217 7.47 5.60 3.71
CA VAL A 217 7.99 6.33 4.89
C VAL A 217 9.46 6.01 5.20
N ASP A 218 10.13 5.32 4.28
CA ASP A 218 11.51 4.90 4.47
C ASP A 218 12.48 6.10 4.40
N SER A 219 13.54 6.09 5.21
CA SER A 219 14.53 7.17 5.22
C SER A 219 15.34 7.26 3.93
N CYS A 220 15.37 6.22 3.10
CA CYS A 220 16.10 6.25 1.83
C CYS A 220 15.66 7.39 0.90
N TRP A 221 14.45 7.92 1.04
CA TRP A 221 13.96 9.10 0.33
C TRP A 221 14.65 10.41 0.71
N LEU A 222 15.31 10.45 1.88
CA LEU A 222 15.99 11.62 2.42
C LEU A 222 17.51 11.58 2.19
N GLU A 223 18.06 10.41 1.92
CA GLU A 223 19.49 10.20 1.77
C GLU A 223 20.01 10.76 0.43
N PRO A 224 21.15 11.48 0.45
CA PRO A 224 21.85 11.80 -0.79
C PRO A 224 22.25 10.55 -1.57
N LEU A 225 22.24 10.66 -2.90
CA LEU A 225 22.72 9.62 -3.81
C LEU A 225 24.11 10.03 -4.29
N GLU A 226 25.15 9.34 -3.82
CA GLU A 226 26.54 9.66 -4.13
C GLU A 226 27.08 8.82 -5.29
N GLY A 227 27.80 9.47 -6.19
CA GLY A 227 28.65 8.90 -7.23
C GLY A 227 30.11 9.34 -7.06
N LYS A 228 31.02 8.84 -7.91
CA LYS A 228 32.45 9.17 -7.77
C LYS A 228 32.73 10.66 -7.94
N LYS A 229 31.93 11.34 -8.76
CA LYS A 229 32.20 12.72 -9.17
C LYS A 229 31.15 13.72 -8.68
N PHE A 230 29.99 13.25 -8.22
CA PHE A 230 28.89 14.11 -7.84
C PHE A 230 27.88 13.40 -6.96
N TYR A 231 26.92 14.15 -6.45
CA TYR A 231 25.79 13.61 -5.70
C TYR A 231 24.48 14.28 -6.09
N LEU A 232 23.39 13.56 -5.85
CA LEU A 232 22.02 14.07 -5.87
C LEU A 232 21.58 14.30 -4.42
N ARG A 233 21.01 15.47 -4.12
CA ARG A 233 20.37 15.73 -2.82
C ARG A 233 19.05 16.45 -3.03
N ARG A 234 18.16 16.41 -2.03
CA ARG A 234 16.89 17.17 -2.07
C ARG A 234 17.16 18.67 -2.21
N TYR A 235 16.22 19.36 -2.86
CA TYR A 235 16.20 20.82 -2.89
C TYR A 235 16.23 21.41 -1.50
N GLN A 236 16.98 22.50 -1.38
CA GLN A 236 17.11 23.31 -0.17
C GLN A 236 16.81 24.76 -0.50
N ALA A 237 16.51 25.55 0.52
CA ALA A 237 16.23 26.98 0.38
C ALA A 237 17.33 27.74 -0.39
N GLN A 238 18.60 27.35 -0.22
CA GLN A 238 19.74 27.95 -0.91
C GLN A 238 19.76 27.71 -2.44
N ASP A 239 19.02 26.71 -2.93
CA ASP A 239 18.99 26.37 -4.36
C ASP A 239 17.95 27.21 -5.14
N ALA A 240 17.14 28.03 -4.45
CA ALA A 240 16.04 28.77 -5.07
C ALA A 240 16.47 29.64 -6.25
N ALA A 241 17.60 30.36 -6.11
CA ALA A 241 18.12 31.20 -7.19
C ALA A 241 18.50 30.38 -8.44
N TYR A 242 19.10 29.20 -8.23
CA TYR A 242 19.45 28.30 -9.32
C TYR A 242 18.22 27.70 -10.00
N LEU A 243 17.21 27.29 -9.22
CA LEU A 243 15.95 26.78 -9.76
C LEU A 243 15.22 27.85 -10.59
N CYS A 244 15.17 29.09 -10.12
CA CYS A 244 14.63 30.21 -10.90
C CYS A 244 15.41 30.41 -12.21
N HIS A 245 16.74 30.34 -12.18
CA HIS A 245 17.56 30.40 -13.38
C HIS A 245 17.22 29.29 -14.38
N CYS A 246 17.06 28.04 -13.91
CA CYS A 246 16.61 26.94 -14.76
C CYS A 246 15.23 27.21 -15.37
N HIS A 247 14.25 27.64 -14.57
CA HIS A 247 12.88 27.88 -15.04
C HIS A 247 12.75 29.06 -16.00
N GLN A 248 13.68 30.01 -15.97
CA GLN A 248 13.72 31.16 -16.89
C GLN A 248 14.48 30.86 -18.19
N ASN A 249 15.24 29.76 -18.24
CA ASN A 249 15.96 29.35 -19.44
C ASN A 249 14.98 28.74 -20.46
N ASN A 250 14.71 29.48 -21.55
CA ASN A 250 13.74 29.08 -22.57
C ASN A 250 14.13 27.78 -23.29
N ASP A 251 15.41 27.61 -23.65
CA ASP A 251 15.89 26.42 -24.36
C ASP A 251 15.77 25.18 -23.47
N PHE A 252 16.08 25.33 -22.18
CA PHE A 252 15.91 24.28 -21.19
C PHE A 252 14.43 23.92 -20.99
N MET A 253 13.57 24.93 -20.77
CA MET A 253 12.15 24.71 -20.47
C MET A 253 11.33 24.23 -21.67
N ALA A 254 11.78 24.53 -22.90
CA ALA A 254 11.20 23.93 -24.11
C ALA A 254 11.32 22.39 -24.09
N LEU A 255 12.36 21.87 -23.44
CA LEU A 255 12.70 20.46 -23.41
C LEU A 255 12.32 19.76 -22.09
N TYR A 256 12.37 20.43 -20.93
CA TYR A 256 12.26 19.80 -19.61
C TYR A 256 10.81 19.54 -19.13
N ASN A 257 10.03 20.59 -18.86
CA ASN A 257 8.63 20.49 -18.44
C ASN A 257 7.92 21.85 -18.62
N GLN A 258 6.99 21.94 -19.56
CA GLN A 258 6.32 23.20 -19.90
C GLN A 258 5.25 23.64 -18.87
N TYR A 259 4.87 22.75 -17.94
CA TYR A 259 3.83 23.01 -16.95
C TYR A 259 4.35 23.65 -15.65
N ILE A 260 5.67 23.78 -15.49
CA ILE A 260 6.26 24.44 -14.31
C ILE A 260 6.14 25.97 -14.47
N PRO A 261 5.64 26.70 -13.46
CA PRO A 261 5.59 28.15 -13.49
C PRO A 261 6.96 28.78 -13.72
N ARG A 262 7.09 29.58 -14.78
CA ARG A 262 8.36 30.23 -15.17
C ARG A 262 8.71 31.46 -14.34
N HIS A 263 7.68 32.16 -13.84
CA HIS A 263 7.82 33.40 -13.11
C HIS A 263 7.44 33.17 -11.65
N GLN A 264 8.41 32.70 -10.86
CA GLN A 264 8.30 32.64 -9.41
C GLN A 264 9.43 33.48 -8.78
N PRO A 265 9.13 34.43 -7.88
CA PRO A 265 10.13 35.18 -7.14
C PRO A 265 11.03 34.24 -6.32
N VAL A 266 12.32 34.55 -6.26
CA VAL A 266 13.31 33.74 -5.50
C VAL A 266 12.91 33.64 -4.02
N ASP A 267 12.44 34.73 -3.42
CA ASP A 267 12.05 34.75 -2.00
C ASP A 267 10.86 33.83 -1.70
N GLU A 268 9.87 33.80 -2.61
CA GLU A 268 8.69 32.94 -2.49
C GLU A 268 9.09 31.46 -2.61
N LEU A 269 9.93 31.13 -3.61
CA LEU A 269 10.45 29.78 -3.78
C LEU A 269 11.32 29.36 -2.59
N THR A 270 12.13 30.27 -2.06
CA THR A 270 12.95 30.04 -0.87
C THR A 270 12.07 29.68 0.35
N ALA A 271 11.00 30.45 0.59
CA ALA A 271 10.05 30.17 1.67
C ALA A 271 9.38 28.81 1.49
N LYS A 272 8.93 28.49 0.28
CA LYS A 272 8.33 27.20 -0.06
C LYS A 272 9.29 26.03 0.19
N LEU A 273 10.55 26.16 -0.21
CA LEU A 273 11.57 25.12 -0.02
C LEU A 273 11.94 24.91 1.45
N ARG A 274 11.99 25.97 2.26
CA ARG A 274 12.17 25.84 3.73
C ARG A 274 11.05 25.01 4.36
N GLN A 275 9.81 25.25 3.95
CA GLN A 275 8.67 24.52 4.46
C GLN A 275 8.71 23.03 4.05
N THR A 276 9.05 22.72 2.80
CA THR A 276 9.07 21.33 2.30
C THR A 276 10.28 20.52 2.77
N GLN A 277 11.40 21.17 3.09
CA GLN A 277 12.59 20.49 3.62
C GLN A 277 12.35 19.84 4.99
N ALA A 278 11.48 20.44 5.81
CA ALA A 278 11.10 19.90 7.11
C ALA A 278 10.14 18.69 7.02
N LEU A 279 9.62 18.38 5.82
CA LEU A 279 8.63 17.34 5.59
C LEU A 279 9.26 16.12 4.90
N HIS A 280 8.77 14.94 5.29
CA HIS A 280 9.10 13.69 4.58
C HIS A 280 8.46 13.69 3.18
N PRO A 281 9.09 13.09 2.16
CA PRO A 281 8.55 13.08 0.81
C PRO A 281 7.14 12.50 0.65
N CYS A 282 6.74 11.54 1.49
CA CYS A 282 5.36 11.06 1.51
C CYS A 282 4.33 12.13 1.89
N GLN A 283 4.73 13.17 2.63
CA GLN A 283 3.87 14.29 3.02
C GLN A 283 3.79 15.34 1.91
N THR A 284 4.88 15.58 1.19
CA THR A 284 4.91 16.51 0.06
C THR A 284 4.39 15.89 -1.25
N LYS A 285 4.34 14.56 -1.33
CA LYS A 285 4.06 13.78 -2.55
C LYS A 285 5.01 14.11 -3.71
N SER A 286 6.20 14.64 -3.41
CA SER A 286 7.22 14.96 -4.42
C SER A 286 8.61 14.68 -3.87
N VAL A 287 9.51 14.32 -4.78
CA VAL A 287 10.93 14.10 -4.50
C VAL A 287 11.71 14.77 -5.61
N ASP A 288 12.27 15.92 -5.28
CA ASP A 288 12.99 16.75 -6.23
C ASP A 288 14.44 16.94 -5.78
N TRP A 289 15.37 16.70 -6.70
CA TRP A 289 16.79 16.67 -6.42
C TRP A 289 17.59 17.67 -7.25
N ILE A 290 18.59 18.26 -6.63
CA ILE A 290 19.63 19.04 -7.29
C ILE A 290 20.81 18.14 -7.64
N ILE A 291 21.38 18.32 -8.83
CA ILE A 291 22.59 17.65 -9.31
C ILE A 291 23.78 18.57 -9.07
N ILE A 292 24.78 18.12 -8.30
CA ILE A 292 25.92 18.94 -7.90
C ILE A 292 27.22 18.30 -8.38
N TRP A 293 27.84 18.88 -9.41
CA TRP A 293 28.96 18.26 -10.14
C TRP A 293 30.34 18.89 -9.91
N LYS A 294 30.42 20.18 -9.55
CA LYS A 294 31.72 20.85 -9.44
C LYS A 294 32.35 20.61 -8.07
N ASN A 295 33.67 20.40 -8.00
CA ASN A 295 34.44 20.41 -6.73
C ASN A 295 34.24 21.73 -5.94
N THR A 296 33.75 22.78 -6.62
CA THR A 296 33.37 24.07 -6.06
C THR A 296 32.01 24.07 -5.35
N GLY A 297 31.24 22.97 -5.39
CA GLY A 297 29.91 22.86 -4.81
C GLY A 297 28.79 23.47 -5.65
N GLN A 298 29.06 23.85 -6.91
CA GLN A 298 28.05 24.48 -7.77
C GLN A 298 27.08 23.45 -8.39
N PRO A 299 25.77 23.76 -8.42
CA PRO A 299 24.77 22.94 -9.11
C PRO A 299 24.93 23.01 -10.63
N VAL A 300 24.56 21.93 -11.31
CA VAL A 300 24.62 21.80 -12.78
C VAL A 300 23.36 21.20 -13.40
N GLY A 301 22.40 20.77 -12.57
CA GLY A 301 21.17 20.17 -13.08
C GLY A 301 20.13 19.92 -12.01
N ILE A 302 18.98 19.43 -12.46
CA ILE A 302 17.85 19.04 -11.62
C ILE A 302 17.31 17.66 -12.02
N ALA A 303 16.75 16.94 -11.07
CA ALA A 303 16.07 15.66 -11.29
C ALA A 303 14.77 15.62 -10.46
N ASN A 304 13.62 15.52 -11.13
CA ASN A 304 12.30 15.56 -10.49
C ASN A 304 11.59 14.21 -10.64
N LEU A 305 11.01 13.70 -9.56
CA LEU A 305 10.04 12.60 -9.59
C LEU A 305 8.67 13.15 -10.04
N VAL A 306 8.23 12.77 -11.23
CA VAL A 306 6.96 13.23 -11.82
C VAL A 306 5.79 12.36 -11.40
N ASP A 307 5.99 11.06 -11.39
CA ASP A 307 4.97 10.10 -10.98
C ASP A 307 5.60 8.94 -10.22
N ILE A 308 4.89 8.46 -9.21
CA ILE A 308 5.25 7.25 -8.50
C ILE A 308 4.01 6.44 -8.17
N ASN A 309 4.06 5.17 -8.54
CA ASN A 309 3.05 4.21 -8.17
C ASN A 309 3.72 3.00 -7.51
N LEU A 310 3.72 3.01 -6.18
CA LEU A 310 4.31 1.93 -5.38
C LEU A 310 3.53 0.61 -5.53
N SER A 311 2.22 0.65 -5.83
CA SER A 311 1.40 -0.55 -6.07
C SER A 311 1.78 -1.25 -7.37
N HIS A 312 2.02 -0.48 -8.43
CA HIS A 312 2.53 -0.97 -9.72
C HIS A 312 4.06 -1.03 -9.77
N ARG A 313 4.73 -0.68 -8.66
CA ARG A 313 6.19 -0.61 -8.50
C ARG A 313 6.85 0.17 -9.63
N ARG A 314 6.28 1.32 -10.00
CA ARG A 314 6.70 2.21 -11.09
C ARG A 314 7.08 3.59 -10.56
N ALA A 315 8.09 4.22 -11.16
CA ALA A 315 8.37 5.65 -11.03
C ALA A 315 8.73 6.28 -12.37
N GLU A 316 8.51 7.59 -12.47
CA GLU A 316 8.89 8.42 -13.61
C GLU A 316 9.74 9.62 -13.16
N PHE A 317 10.91 9.79 -13.76
CA PHE A 317 11.83 10.89 -13.46
C PHE A 317 12.14 11.75 -14.68
N LEU A 318 12.26 13.06 -14.43
CA LEU A 318 12.76 14.04 -15.40
C LEU A 318 14.11 14.59 -14.95
N ILE A 319 15.15 14.36 -15.76
CA ILE A 319 16.49 14.88 -15.50
C ILE A 319 16.80 15.99 -16.50
N GLY A 320 17.22 17.14 -15.99
CA GLY A 320 17.46 18.34 -16.77
C GLY A 320 18.83 18.98 -16.48
N LEU A 321 19.55 19.34 -17.54
CA LEU A 321 20.79 20.11 -17.50
C LEU A 321 20.60 21.40 -18.32
N PRO A 322 20.61 22.61 -17.69
CA PRO A 322 20.38 23.87 -18.40
C PRO A 322 21.51 24.20 -19.39
N ASP A 323 22.77 23.95 -19.01
CA ASP A 323 23.94 24.31 -19.80
C ASP A 323 24.27 23.27 -20.88
N SER A 324 24.51 23.75 -22.10
CA SER A 324 24.76 22.90 -23.28
C SER A 324 26.08 22.12 -23.19
N GLU A 325 27.09 22.70 -22.56
CA GLU A 325 28.39 22.07 -22.36
C GLU A 325 28.28 20.87 -21.41
N ASP A 326 27.52 21.01 -20.33
CA ASP A 326 27.31 19.97 -19.33
C ASP A 326 26.52 18.77 -19.87
N ARG A 327 25.65 19.00 -20.87
CA ARG A 327 24.98 17.92 -21.62
C ARG A 327 25.98 16.99 -22.33
N THR A 328 27.13 17.52 -22.77
CA THR A 328 28.13 16.74 -23.52
C THR A 328 29.16 16.02 -22.64
N ARG A 329 29.29 16.42 -21.37
CA ARG A 329 30.32 15.92 -20.43
C ARG A 329 29.95 14.63 -19.68
N GLY A 330 28.84 13.98 -20.05
CA GLY A 330 28.41 12.70 -19.44
C GLY A 330 27.80 12.83 -18.04
N ILE A 331 27.47 14.05 -17.58
CA ILE A 331 26.85 14.32 -16.27
C ILE A 331 25.46 13.66 -16.20
N ALA A 332 24.67 13.82 -17.27
CA ALA A 332 23.35 13.23 -17.37
C ALA A 332 23.37 11.71 -17.18
N LEU A 333 24.43 11.05 -17.69
CA LEU A 333 24.58 9.61 -17.64
C LEU A 333 24.76 9.10 -16.20
N GLU A 334 25.69 9.67 -15.46
CA GLU A 334 25.95 9.23 -14.08
C GLU A 334 24.76 9.62 -13.16
N ALA A 335 24.03 10.70 -13.44
CA ALA A 335 22.83 11.08 -12.69
C ALA A 335 21.71 10.08 -12.94
N THR A 336 21.56 9.63 -14.18
CA THR A 336 20.64 8.55 -14.55
C THR A 336 20.97 7.27 -13.79
N LEU A 337 22.26 6.90 -13.66
CA LEU A 337 22.68 5.72 -12.90
C LEU A 337 22.39 5.83 -11.39
N LEU A 338 22.49 7.03 -10.81
CA LEU A 338 22.11 7.26 -9.42
C LEU A 338 20.60 7.13 -9.21
N VAL A 339 19.78 7.69 -10.12
CA VAL A 339 18.32 7.51 -10.09
C VAL A 339 17.94 6.03 -10.25
N LEU A 340 18.65 5.28 -11.10
CA LEU A 340 18.45 3.83 -11.22
C LEU A 340 18.73 3.07 -9.92
N ASP A 341 19.88 3.33 -9.28
CA ASP A 341 20.21 2.73 -8.00
C ASP A 341 19.13 3.02 -6.95
N PHE A 342 18.67 4.27 -6.90
CA PHE A 342 17.59 4.68 -6.03
C PHE A 342 16.30 3.89 -6.27
N VAL A 343 15.85 3.81 -7.52
CA VAL A 343 14.59 3.15 -7.90
C VAL A 343 14.65 1.65 -7.65
N PHE A 344 15.69 0.96 -8.12
CA PHE A 344 15.76 -0.51 -8.08
C PHE A 344 16.30 -1.07 -6.76
N ASN A 345 17.30 -0.42 -6.16
CA ASN A 345 17.97 -0.98 -4.98
C ASN A 345 17.45 -0.39 -3.67
N ARG A 346 17.24 0.93 -3.60
CA ARG A 346 16.79 1.58 -2.36
C ARG A 346 15.28 1.45 -2.14
N VAL A 347 14.47 1.92 -3.09
CA VAL A 347 13.00 1.87 -2.99
C VAL A 347 12.45 0.51 -3.42
N LYS A 348 13.24 -0.29 -4.12
CA LYS A 348 12.84 -1.63 -4.61
C LYS A 348 11.61 -1.55 -5.53
N LEU A 349 11.54 -0.52 -6.36
CA LEU A 349 10.62 -0.47 -7.49
C LEU A 349 11.12 -1.39 -8.60
N ASN A 350 10.20 -1.83 -9.45
CA ASN A 350 10.50 -2.76 -10.52
C ASN A 350 10.46 -2.11 -11.88
N LYS A 351 9.92 -0.90 -12.03
CA LYS A 351 9.74 -0.21 -13.31
C LYS A 351 10.20 1.22 -13.18
N LEU A 352 10.95 1.69 -14.18
CA LEU A 352 11.37 3.08 -14.31
C LEU A 352 11.10 3.60 -15.72
N THR A 353 10.58 4.82 -15.77
CA THR A 353 10.65 5.70 -16.96
C THR A 353 11.52 6.88 -16.60
N ALA A 354 12.59 7.14 -17.36
CA ALA A 354 13.43 8.31 -17.16
C ALA A 354 13.56 9.07 -18.47
N ASN A 355 13.08 10.32 -18.49
CA ASN A 355 13.25 11.20 -19.65
C ASN A 355 14.42 12.14 -19.38
N VAL A 356 15.44 12.07 -20.24
CA VAL A 356 16.62 12.91 -20.19
C VAL A 356 16.67 13.69 -21.48
N TYR A 357 16.53 15.01 -21.39
CA TYR A 357 16.46 15.85 -22.57
C TYR A 357 17.83 16.45 -22.90
N ALA A 358 18.32 16.16 -24.10
CA ALA A 358 19.54 16.78 -24.59
C ALA A 358 19.43 17.17 -26.08
N GLY A 359 19.86 18.40 -26.40
CA GLY A 359 19.66 19.07 -27.68
C GLY A 359 20.61 18.67 -28.83
N ASN A 360 21.36 17.56 -28.73
CA ASN A 360 22.11 17.03 -29.88
C ASN A 360 22.16 15.49 -29.88
N CYS A 361 22.33 14.92 -31.07
CA CYS A 361 22.37 13.47 -31.31
C CYS A 361 23.46 12.78 -30.46
N PHE A 362 24.62 13.43 -30.24
CA PHE A 362 25.70 12.92 -29.38
C PHE A 362 25.30 12.78 -27.91
N SER A 363 24.53 13.73 -27.38
CA SER A 363 24.04 13.71 -26.00
C SER A 363 22.88 12.73 -25.87
N GLN A 364 22.05 12.56 -26.91
CA GLN A 364 21.04 11.50 -26.98
C GLN A 364 21.67 10.09 -27.09
N GLN A 365 22.85 9.98 -27.71
CA GLN A 365 23.63 8.74 -27.80
C GLN A 365 24.46 8.43 -26.54
N ASN A 366 24.98 9.46 -25.87
CA ASN A 366 25.80 9.33 -24.65
C ASN A 366 24.97 9.26 -23.38
N THR A 367 23.76 9.82 -23.39
CA THR A 367 22.77 9.47 -22.39
C THR A 367 22.44 8.01 -22.61
N LEU A 368 22.53 7.20 -21.57
CA LEU A 368 21.84 5.91 -21.56
C LEU A 368 20.36 6.30 -21.62
N ALA A 369 19.80 6.41 -22.83
CA ALA A 369 18.38 6.60 -23.04
C ALA A 369 17.70 5.34 -22.52
N LEU A 370 17.53 5.25 -21.20
CA LEU A 370 16.81 4.21 -20.50
C LEU A 370 15.32 4.54 -20.54
N GLY A 371 14.85 4.83 -21.74
CA GLY A 371 13.45 4.77 -22.09
C GLY A 371 13.19 3.36 -22.57
N PHE A 372 12.77 2.47 -21.70
CA PHE A 372 11.86 1.43 -22.15
C PHE A 372 10.49 2.14 -22.07
N THR A 373 9.91 2.56 -23.18
CA THR A 373 8.69 3.43 -23.25
C THR A 373 7.36 2.66 -23.06
N GLN A 374 6.18 3.18 -23.37
CA GLN A 374 5.08 2.59 -24.16
C GLN A 374 4.11 3.76 -24.41
N GLU A 375 3.52 3.80 -25.61
CA GLU A 375 2.30 4.54 -26.00
C GLU A 375 2.19 6.01 -25.61
N SER A 376 2.89 6.92 -26.31
CA SER A 376 2.32 8.22 -26.74
C SER A 376 3.29 9.16 -27.47
N PHE A 377 4.61 8.91 -27.47
CA PHE A 377 5.55 9.68 -28.30
C PHE A 377 5.83 8.98 -29.63
N LEU A 378 5.48 9.67 -30.72
CA LEU A 378 5.67 9.21 -32.10
C LEU A 378 7.16 9.00 -32.40
N ARG A 379 7.46 7.94 -33.15
CA ARG A 379 8.77 7.49 -33.67
C ARG A 379 9.71 8.62 -34.16
N GLN A 380 9.12 9.72 -34.61
CA GLN A 380 9.72 10.79 -35.40
C GLN A 380 10.75 11.71 -34.71
N HIS A 381 11.09 11.49 -33.43
CA HIS A 381 11.94 12.44 -32.69
C HIS A 381 13.34 11.95 -32.30
N LEU A 382 13.72 10.69 -32.58
CA LEU A 382 15.03 10.15 -32.23
C LEU A 382 15.68 9.47 -33.43
N VAL A 383 16.54 10.21 -34.11
CA VAL A 383 17.23 9.78 -35.33
C VAL A 383 18.73 9.77 -35.04
N GLY A 384 19.36 8.63 -35.28
CA GLY A 384 20.82 8.50 -35.24
C GLY A 384 21.49 9.31 -36.36
N PRO A 385 22.83 9.47 -36.31
CA PRO A 385 23.59 10.29 -37.26
C PRO A 385 23.52 9.78 -38.71
N HIS A 386 22.96 8.59 -38.93
CA HIS A 386 22.78 7.97 -40.24
C HIS A 386 21.31 7.92 -40.68
N GLY A 387 20.41 8.67 -40.04
CA GLY A 387 18.99 8.68 -40.42
C GLY A 387 18.18 7.50 -39.88
N ASN A 388 18.82 6.56 -39.18
CA ASN A 388 18.14 5.40 -38.59
C ASN A 388 17.43 5.80 -37.30
N PHE A 389 16.18 5.36 -37.14
CA PHE A 389 15.48 5.49 -35.86
C PHE A 389 16.19 4.66 -34.80
N LEU A 390 16.39 5.24 -33.62
CA LEU A 390 16.82 4.48 -32.46
C LEU A 390 15.61 3.63 -32.01
N ASP A 391 15.76 2.31 -32.04
CA ASP A 391 14.71 1.33 -31.68
C ASP A 391 14.39 1.41 -30.18
N VAL A 392 13.54 2.36 -29.80
CA VAL A 392 13.06 2.54 -28.43
C VAL A 392 11.70 1.89 -28.31
N TYR A 393 11.69 0.63 -27.87
CA TYR A 393 10.47 -0.14 -27.60
C TYR A 393 9.96 0.08 -26.19
N GLY A 394 8.64 0.01 -26.09
CA GLY A 394 7.96 0.33 -24.88
C GLY A 394 7.66 -0.81 -23.92
N ASN A 395 8.32 -0.89 -22.73
CA ASN A 395 7.59 -1.14 -21.46
C ASN A 395 8.30 -0.90 -20.09
N GLY A 396 9.10 0.15 -19.91
CA GLY A 396 9.87 0.37 -18.67
C GLY A 396 10.95 -0.70 -18.43
N MET A 397 12.06 -0.36 -17.78
CA MET A 397 13.03 -1.40 -17.42
C MET A 397 12.44 -2.24 -16.29
N ILE A 398 12.22 -3.54 -16.48
CA ILE A 398 11.82 -4.38 -15.34
C ILE A 398 13.03 -4.78 -14.47
N MET A 399 12.80 -5.15 -13.21
CA MET A 399 13.87 -5.58 -12.30
C MET A 399 14.74 -6.71 -12.90
N HIS A 400 14.16 -7.61 -13.69
CA HIS A 400 14.90 -8.67 -14.38
C HIS A 400 15.86 -8.10 -15.44
N ASP A 401 15.37 -7.18 -16.28
CA ASP A 401 16.18 -6.52 -17.31
C ASP A 401 17.31 -5.73 -16.65
N PHE A 402 17.01 -4.98 -15.59
CA PHE A 402 18.00 -4.20 -14.85
C PHE A 402 19.13 -5.09 -14.30
N ARG A 403 18.78 -6.19 -13.62
CA ARG A 403 19.73 -7.12 -13.00
C ARG A 403 20.56 -7.91 -14.01
N SER A 404 20.00 -8.20 -15.19
CA SER A 404 20.70 -8.95 -16.24
C SER A 404 21.53 -8.05 -17.17
N ASN A 405 21.43 -6.72 -17.03
CA ASN A 405 22.07 -5.78 -17.93
C ASN A 405 23.58 -5.62 -17.64
N THR A 406 24.38 -6.42 -18.33
CA THR A 406 25.85 -6.39 -18.22
C THR A 406 26.46 -5.03 -18.60
N ARG A 407 25.80 -4.24 -19.45
CA ARG A 407 26.25 -2.89 -19.82
C ARG A 407 26.06 -1.92 -18.64
N ILE A 408 24.91 -1.94 -17.97
CA ILE A 408 24.66 -1.14 -16.76
C ILE A 408 25.62 -1.57 -15.65
N SER A 409 25.82 -2.86 -15.44
CA SER A 409 26.76 -3.41 -14.44
C SER A 409 28.18 -2.87 -14.63
N LYS A 410 28.76 -3.04 -15.84
CA LYS A 410 30.11 -2.55 -16.15
C LYS A 410 30.20 -1.03 -16.08
N LEU A 411 29.18 -0.33 -16.57
CA LEU A 411 29.17 1.13 -16.64
C LEU A 411 29.06 1.76 -15.25
N SER A 412 28.15 1.27 -14.41
CA SER A 412 27.99 1.73 -13.03
C SER A 412 29.23 1.42 -12.20
N SER A 413 29.82 0.24 -12.33
CA SER A 413 31.10 -0.09 -11.66
C SER A 413 32.21 0.90 -12.04
N ARG A 414 32.28 1.28 -13.32
CA ARG A 414 33.25 2.27 -13.80
C ARG A 414 32.98 3.66 -13.25
N LEU A 415 31.75 4.16 -13.40
CA LEU A 415 31.37 5.54 -13.10
C LEU A 415 31.09 5.79 -11.61
N LEU A 416 30.33 4.91 -10.97
CA LEU A 416 29.94 5.01 -9.55
C LEU A 416 30.88 4.26 -8.61
N GLY A 417 31.73 3.36 -9.12
CA GLY A 417 32.63 2.55 -8.27
C GLY A 417 31.97 1.33 -7.65
N ARG A 418 30.70 1.07 -7.98
CA ARG A 418 29.95 -0.11 -7.56
C ARG A 418 29.02 -0.55 -8.66
N ASP A 419 28.72 -1.83 -8.68
CA ASP A 419 27.72 -2.39 -9.56
C ASP A 419 26.32 -2.14 -8.98
N ILE A 420 25.53 -1.30 -9.63
CA ILE A 420 24.16 -1.01 -9.17
C ILE A 420 23.17 -2.09 -9.60
N THR A 421 23.55 -3.07 -10.41
CA THR A 421 22.64 -4.16 -10.82
C THR A 421 22.58 -5.28 -9.78
N THR A 422 23.48 -5.25 -8.80
CA THR A 422 23.51 -6.17 -7.66
C THR A 422 23.10 -5.39 -6.39
N ALA A 423 22.35 -6.06 -5.51
CA ALA A 423 21.75 -5.47 -4.32
C ALA A 423 22.75 -5.30 -3.19
#